data_AF-A0A0I9TD80-F1
#
_entry.id   AF-A0A0I9TD80-F1
#
_cell.length_a   1.000
_cell.length_b   1.000
_cell.length_c   1.000
_cell.angle_alpha   90.00
_cell.angle_beta   90.00
_cell.angle_gamma   90.00
#
_symmetry.space_group_name_H-M   'P 1'
#
loop_
_entity.id
_entity.type
_entity.pdbx_description
1 polymer ?
#
loop_
_entity_poly.entity_id
_entity_poly.type
_entity_poly.pdbx_seq_one_letter_code
_entity_poly.pdbx_strand_id
1 'polypeptide(L)' 'MERPETGEGSTADSLASVPSGIAAELAAAGFENARQVARGGAGVIYRCYETALGRNVAVKVLPS' A
#
# COMPACT_ATOMS: atom_id res chain seq x y z
N MET A 1 -29.36 27.13 -17.08
CA MET A 1 -28.61 27.85 -16.02
C MET A 1 -29.58 28.02 -14.87
N GLU A 2 -29.46 27.38 -13.71
CA GLU A 2 -28.26 27.03 -12.93
C GLU A 2 -28.51 25.76 -12.07
N ARG A 3 -27.48 24.91 -12.01
CA ARG A 3 -27.04 23.93 -10.98
C ARG A 3 -28.03 22.95 -10.30
N PRO A 4 -27.81 21.62 -10.42
CA PRO A 4 -28.14 20.69 -9.36
C PRO A 4 -26.99 20.61 -8.34
N GLU A 5 -27.33 20.82 -7.08
CA GLU A 5 -26.55 20.52 -5.89
C GLU A 5 -26.42 19.00 -5.68
N THR A 6 -25.23 18.46 -5.94
CA THR A 6 -24.88 17.08 -5.57
C THR A 6 -24.24 17.11 -4.18
N GLY A 7 -25.08 16.97 -3.16
CA GLY A 7 -24.69 16.54 -1.83
C GLY A 7 -24.83 15.02 -1.69
N GLU A 8 -23.99 14.46 -0.81
CA GLU A 8 -24.01 13.09 -0.28
C GLU A 8 -23.42 11.96 -1.13
N GLY A 9 -22.12 11.76 -0.91
CA GLY A 9 -21.49 10.45 -0.89
C GLY A 9 -20.63 10.34 0.37
N SER A 10 -21.25 10.04 1.51
CA SER A 10 -20.56 9.64 2.72
C SER A 10 -19.82 8.33 2.44
N THR A 11 -18.53 8.40 2.08
CA THR A 11 -17.67 7.22 1.95
C THR A 11 -17.18 6.79 3.33
N ALA A 12 -18.12 6.33 4.15
CA ALA A 12 -17.84 5.47 5.28
C ALA A 12 -18.20 4.04 4.90
N ASP A 13 -17.37 3.43 4.04
CA ASP A 13 -17.25 1.98 4.03
C ASP A 13 -15.76 1.66 4.18
N SER A 14 -15.43 1.06 5.32
CA SER A 14 -14.07 0.57 5.58
C SER A 14 -13.80 -0.62 4.68
N LEU A 15 -13.50 -0.35 3.41
CA LEU A 15 -13.04 -1.34 2.47
C LEU A 15 -11.64 -1.74 2.92
N ALA A 16 -11.53 -2.91 3.55
CA ALA A 16 -10.26 -3.53 3.92
C ALA A 16 -9.25 -3.28 2.80
N SER A 17 -8.22 -2.49 3.12
CA SER A 17 -7.27 -1.90 2.17
C SER A 17 -6.80 -2.96 1.19
N VAL A 18 -7.40 -2.99 0.00
CA VAL A 18 -6.95 -3.86 -1.10
C VAL A 18 -5.48 -3.53 -1.29
N PRO A 19 -4.54 -4.48 -1.15
CA PRO A 19 -3.12 -4.16 -1.26
C PRO A 19 -2.87 -3.66 -2.68
N SER A 20 -2.69 -2.35 -2.85
CA SER A 20 -2.50 -1.73 -4.16
C SER A 20 -1.11 -2.05 -4.72
N GLY A 21 -1.04 -2.37 -6.03
CA GLY A 21 0.19 -2.46 -6.85
C GLY A 21 1.34 -3.20 -6.17
N ILE A 22 2.35 -2.45 -5.74
CA ILE A 22 3.56 -2.95 -5.07
C ILE A 22 3.26 -3.77 -3.81
N ALA A 23 2.25 -3.42 -3.03
CA ALA A 23 1.92 -4.18 -1.81
C ALA A 23 1.40 -5.59 -2.14
N ALA A 24 0.66 -5.76 -3.24
CA ALA A 24 0.21 -7.06 -3.71
C ALA A 24 1.36 -7.88 -4.27
N GLU A 25 2.26 -7.27 -5.03
CA GLU A 25 3.47 -7.93 -5.53
C GLU A 25 4.37 -8.40 -4.39
N LEU A 26 4.56 -7.57 -3.35
CA LEU A 26 5.29 -7.94 -2.15
C LEU A 26 4.62 -9.10 -1.41
N ALA A 27 3.30 -9.06 -1.23
CA ALA A 27 2.56 -10.14 -0.59
C ALA A 27 2.67 -11.46 -1.37
N ALA A 28 2.55 -11.41 -2.71
CA ALA A 28 2.73 -12.57 -3.59
C ALA A 28 4.14 -13.16 -3.51
N ALA A 29 5.14 -12.33 -3.18
CA ALA A 29 6.52 -12.75 -2.94
C ALA A 29 6.81 -13.22 -1.49
N GLY A 30 5.81 -13.26 -0.60
CA GLY A 30 5.97 -13.69 0.80
C GLY A 30 6.32 -12.57 1.79
N PHE A 31 6.23 -11.32 1.36
CA PHE A 31 6.40 -10.12 2.18
C PHE A 31 5.03 -9.52 2.53
N GLU A 32 4.44 -10.01 3.61
CA GLU A 32 3.12 -9.61 4.06
C GLU A 32 3.14 -8.27 4.80
N ASN A 33 1.95 -7.70 5.05
CA ASN A 33 1.78 -6.47 5.83
C ASN A 33 2.63 -5.29 5.32
N ALA A 34 2.82 -5.21 4.00
CA ALA A 34 3.65 -4.19 3.37
C ALA A 34 3.12 -2.78 3.68
N ARG A 35 3.94 -1.98 4.35
CA ARG A 35 3.67 -0.59 4.71
C ARG A 35 4.80 0.28 4.23
N GLN A 36 4.52 1.26 3.36
CA GLN A 36 5.53 2.25 2.98
C GLN A 36 5.99 3.02 4.24
N VAL A 37 7.30 3.08 4.46
CA VAL A 37 7.91 3.78 5.61
C VAL A 37 8.81 4.94 5.19
N ALA A 38 9.34 4.92 3.96
CA ALA A 38 10.14 6.01 3.43
C ALA A 38 10.07 6.07 1.89
N ARG A 39 10.27 7.26 1.33
CA ARG A 39 10.43 7.50 -0.11
C ARG A 39 11.55 8.50 -0.35
N GLY A 40 12.42 8.23 -1.30
CA GLY A 40 13.51 9.13 -1.71
C GLY A 40 13.89 8.92 -3.17
N GLY A 41 14.94 9.61 -3.62
CA GLY A 41 15.39 9.54 -5.03
C GLY A 41 15.82 8.13 -5.48
N ALA A 42 16.26 7.29 -4.54
CA ALA A 42 16.66 5.91 -4.81
C ALA A 42 15.51 4.89 -4.69
N GLY A 43 14.26 5.35 -4.59
CA GLY A 43 13.08 4.49 -4.52
C GLY A 43 12.33 4.55 -3.18
N VAL A 44 11.61 3.48 -2.88
CA VAL A 44 10.65 3.40 -1.76
C VAL A 44 11.03 2.26 -0.82
N ILE A 45 10.95 2.49 0.49
CA ILE A 45 11.15 1.46 1.52
C ILE A 45 9.80 1.05 2.08
N TYR A 46 9.57 -0.26 2.13
CA TYR A 46 8.43 -0.88 2.79
C TYR A 46 8.90 -1.68 4.00
N ARG A 47 8.19 -1.55 5.12
CA ARG A 47 8.24 -2.53 6.19
C ARG A 47 7.30 -3.67 5.81
N CYS A 48 7.78 -4.91 5.89
CA CYS A 48 6.99 -6.10 5.66
C CYS A 48 7.27 -7.15 6.75
N TYR A 49 6.41 -8.15 6.86
CA TYR A 49 6.68 -9.39 7.58
C TYR A 49 7.07 -10.47 6.55
N GLU A 50 8.28 -11.00 6.66
CA GLU A 50 8.77 -12.05 5.76
C GLU A 50 8.41 -13.43 6.36
N THR A 51 7.53 -14.16 5.68
CA THR A 51 6.98 -15.42 6.18
C THR A 51 8.03 -16.52 6.30
N ALA A 52 8.99 -16.57 5.37
CA ALA A 52 10.07 -17.55 5.37
C ALA A 52 11.06 -17.36 6.55
N LEU A 53 11.26 -16.13 7.01
CA LEU A 53 12.16 -15.81 8.11
C LEU A 53 11.44 -15.55 9.44
N GLY A 54 10.10 -15.44 9.42
CA GLY A 54 9.28 -15.17 10.60
C GLY A 54 9.59 -13.83 11.28
N ARG A 55 10.00 -12.80 10.54
CA ARG A 55 10.41 -11.51 11.12
C ARG A 55 10.03 -10.30 10.27
N ASN A 56 10.06 -9.12 10.88
CA ASN A 56 9.91 -7.87 10.14
C ASN A 56 11.20 -7.54 9.38
N VAL A 57 11.04 -7.08 8.13
CA VAL A 57 12.15 -6.68 7.24
C VAL A 57 11.84 -5.36 6.55
N ALA A 58 12.88 -4.71 6.03
CA ALA A 58 12.77 -3.56 5.15
C ALA A 58 13.04 -3.99 3.71
N VAL A 59 12.06 -3.82 2.82
CA VAL A 59 12.20 -4.07 1.38
C VAL A 59 12.36 -2.73 0.66
N LYS A 60 13.43 -2.60 -0.14
CA LYS A 60 13.66 -1.42 -0.97
C LYS A 60 13.24 -1.71 -2.41
N VAL A 61 12.26 -0.96 -2.89
CA VAL A 61 11.77 -1.01 -4.27
C VAL A 61 12.43 0.10 -5.06
N LEU A 62 13.12 -0.25 -6.15
CA LEU A 62 13.78 0.69 -7.05
C LEU A 62 12.82 1.11 -8.17
N PRO A 63 12.87 2.38 -8.63
CA PRO A 63 12.17 2.78 -9.84
C PRO A 63 12.79 2.07 -11.07
N SER A 64 11.95 1.77 -12.05
CA SER A 64 12.33 1.21 -13.36
C SER A 64 12.97 2.24 -14.28
#